data_AF-A0A6J4P7V1-F1
#
_entry.id   AF-A0A6J4P7V1-F1
#
_cell.length_a   1.000
_cell.length_b   1.000
_cell.length_c   1.000
_cell.angle_alpha   90.00
_cell.angle_beta   90.00
_cell.angle_gamma   90.00
#
_symmetry.space_group_name_H-M   'P 1'
#
loop_
_entity.id
_entity.type
_entity.pdbx_description
1 polymer ?
#
loop_
_entity_poly.entity_id
_entity_poly.type
_entity_poly.pdbx_seq_one_letter_code
_entity_poly.pdbx_strand_id
1 'polypeptide(L)'
;MCRYEAKERDVDILQNILGGGQQRQQIQDFTQRYNQGSPYDGISDDEVRNHYQQIAPHLSPEMYEQAAQESYSRMAPQERQQFGRHLQQYAQQQGVNFPDINRDGIDDRLQDPRYLAQMTGQIHQQQPNLLGQLL
;
A
#
# COMPACT_ATOMS: atom_id res chain seq x y z
N MET A 1 -14.77 30.76 -3.25
CA MET A 1 -13.56 30.26 -2.57
C MET A 1 -13.86 28.83 -2.12
N CYS A 2 -13.35 27.81 -2.80
CA CYS A 2 -13.57 26.41 -2.41
C CYS A 2 -12.30 25.91 -1.71
N ARG A 3 -12.36 25.73 -0.39
CA ARG A 3 -11.26 25.18 0.42
C ARG A 3 -11.39 23.66 0.49
N TYR A 4 -10.24 23.02 0.35
CA TYR A 4 -9.88 21.64 0.68
C TYR A 4 -10.68 21.05 1.87
N GLU A 5 -11.53 20.04 1.64
CA GLU A 5 -12.17 19.23 2.70
C GLU A 5 -11.94 17.71 2.55
N ALA A 6 -11.08 17.28 1.62
CA ALA A 6 -10.86 15.84 1.36
C ALA A 6 -9.76 15.20 2.23
N LYS A 7 -8.96 15.99 2.97
CA LYS A 7 -7.78 15.49 3.68
C LYS A 7 -8.01 15.20 5.17
N GLU A 8 -9.09 15.70 5.77
CA GLU A 8 -9.33 15.59 7.22
C GLU A 8 -10.03 14.30 7.65
N ARG A 9 -10.88 13.71 6.78
CA ARG A 9 -11.64 12.49 7.14
C ARG A 9 -10.78 11.24 7.27
N ASP A 10 -9.71 11.16 6.49
CA ASP A 10 -8.79 10.03 6.53
C ASP A 10 -8.03 9.97 7.87
N VAL A 11 -7.62 11.15 8.37
CA VAL A 11 -6.93 11.29 9.64
C VAL A 11 -7.85 10.92 10.81
N ASP A 12 -9.15 11.21 10.74
CA ASP A 12 -10.12 10.88 11.81
C ASP A 12 -10.44 9.38 11.92
N ILE A 13 -10.47 8.68 10.80
CA ILE A 13 -10.61 7.21 10.80
C ILE A 13 -9.35 6.57 11.38
N LEU A 14 -8.17 7.02 10.97
CA LEU A 14 -6.90 6.61 11.56
C LEU A 14 -6.83 6.93 13.08
N GLN A 15 -7.40 8.06 13.50
CA GLN A 15 -7.45 8.47 14.92
C GLN A 15 -8.27 7.54 15.81
N ASN A 16 -9.38 7.01 15.30
CA ASN A 16 -10.25 6.12 16.07
C ASN A 16 -9.73 4.67 16.10
N ILE A 17 -8.92 4.31 15.09
CA ILE A 17 -8.30 2.99 14.94
C ILE A 17 -7.05 2.84 15.82
N LEU A 18 -6.19 3.87 15.89
CA LEU A 18 -4.84 3.79 16.47
C LEU A 18 -4.78 4.01 17.98
N GLY A 19 -5.82 3.63 18.72
CA GLY A 19 -6.05 3.91 20.14
C GLY A 19 -4.77 4.06 20.98
N GLY A 20 -4.32 5.30 21.21
CA GLY A 20 -3.15 5.62 22.04
C GLY A 20 -2.24 6.71 21.46
N GLY A 21 -1.91 7.72 22.28
CA GLY A 21 -1.13 8.90 21.86
C GLY A 21 0.30 8.61 21.37
N GLN A 22 0.92 7.50 21.77
CA GLN A 22 2.27 7.12 21.32
C GLN A 22 2.28 6.48 19.92
N GLN A 23 1.34 5.58 19.61
CA GLN A 23 1.20 4.99 18.27
C GLN A 23 0.87 6.07 17.22
N ARG A 24 0.04 7.03 17.60
CA ARG A 24 -0.30 8.17 16.74
C ARG A 24 0.94 9.00 16.36
N GLN A 25 1.84 9.26 17.30
CA GLN A 25 3.07 10.00 17.03
C GLN A 25 4.02 9.23 16.10
N GLN A 26 4.14 7.91 16.28
CA GLN A 26 5.00 7.06 15.44
C GLN A 26 4.51 7.00 13.99
N ILE A 27 3.20 6.89 13.76
CA ILE A 27 2.61 6.87 12.41
C ILE A 27 2.69 8.25 11.74
N GLN A 28 2.54 9.32 12.52
CA GLN A 28 2.70 10.69 12.01
C GLN A 28 4.16 10.96 11.60
N ASP A 29 5.13 10.56 12.42
CA ASP A 29 6.55 10.68 12.11
C ASP A 29 6.91 9.86 10.85
N PHE A 30 6.44 8.60 10.79
CA PHE A 30 6.56 7.74 9.61
C PHE A 30 6.01 8.42 8.36
N THR A 31 4.78 8.93 8.42
CA THR A 31 4.11 9.58 7.28
C THR A 31 4.85 10.85 6.86
N GLN A 32 5.39 11.60 7.81
CA GLN A 32 6.15 12.81 7.53
C GLN A 32 7.48 12.49 6.86
N ARG A 33 8.22 11.49 7.33
CA ARG A 33 9.46 11.00 6.69
C ARG A 33 9.20 10.46 5.28
N TYR A 34 8.17 9.63 5.14
CA TYR A 34 7.72 9.08 3.85
C TYR A 34 7.36 10.19 2.84
N ASN A 35 6.83 11.32 3.31
CA ASN A 35 6.49 12.46 2.45
C ASN A 35 7.64 13.45 2.19
N GLN A 36 8.64 13.54 3.07
CA GLN A 36 9.76 14.50 2.95
C GLN A 36 10.97 13.94 2.19
N GLY A 37 11.13 12.61 2.10
CA GLY A 37 12.29 11.96 1.47
C GLY A 37 11.95 10.82 0.53
N SER A 38 12.98 10.10 0.07
CA SER A 38 12.79 8.82 -0.63
C SER A 38 12.17 7.83 0.36
N PRO A 39 11.09 7.12 0.03
CA PRO A 39 10.33 6.30 0.98
C PRO A 39 11.13 5.15 1.62
N TYR A 40 12.33 4.88 1.11
CA TYR A 40 13.25 3.86 1.60
C TYR A 40 14.39 4.43 2.46
N ASP A 41 14.54 5.75 2.54
CA ASP A 41 15.59 6.42 3.31
C ASP A 41 15.09 6.73 4.72
N GLY A 42 15.54 5.96 5.71
CA GLY A 42 15.20 6.16 7.11
C GLY A 42 13.93 5.44 7.59
N ILE A 43 13.39 4.51 6.80
CA ILE A 43 12.28 3.63 7.20
C ILE A 43 12.75 2.18 7.07
N SER A 44 12.74 1.43 8.18
CA SER A 44 13.13 0.00 8.20
C SER A 44 11.97 -0.91 7.84
N ASP A 45 12.25 -2.05 7.21
CA ASP A 45 11.22 -3.04 6.82
C ASP A 45 10.36 -3.49 8.02
N ASP A 46 10.97 -3.70 9.20
CA ASP A 46 10.24 -4.00 10.44
C ASP A 46 9.29 -2.87 10.87
N GLU A 47 9.65 -1.61 10.64
CA GLU A 47 8.78 -0.47 10.94
C GLU A 47 7.59 -0.43 9.98
N VAL A 48 7.82 -0.66 8.68
CA VAL A 48 6.75 -0.75 7.67
C VAL A 48 5.82 -1.90 8.00
N ARG A 49 6.36 -3.10 8.33
CA ARG A 49 5.57 -4.28 8.67
C ARG A 49 4.70 -4.04 9.91
N ASN A 50 5.28 -3.46 10.97
CA ASN A 50 4.54 -3.18 12.21
C ASN A 50 3.39 -2.18 11.98
N HIS A 51 3.63 -1.11 11.22
CA HIS A 51 2.57 -0.15 10.89
C HIS A 51 1.53 -0.75 9.96
N TYR A 52 1.97 -1.51 8.95
CA TYR A 52 1.07 -2.21 8.05
C TYR A 52 0.13 -3.14 8.83
N GLN A 53 0.64 -3.98 9.75
CA GLN A 53 -0.21 -4.87 10.55
C GLN A 53 -1.21 -4.15 11.45
N GLN A 54 -0.90 -2.93 11.90
CA GLN A 54 -1.79 -2.13 12.75
C GLN A 54 -2.93 -1.45 11.96
N ILE A 55 -2.63 -1.02 10.73
CA ILE A 55 -3.56 -0.21 9.92
C ILE A 55 -4.32 -1.09 8.91
N ALA A 56 -3.66 -2.07 8.30
CA ALA A 56 -4.21 -2.99 7.31
C ALA A 56 -5.59 -3.58 7.67
N PRO A 57 -5.81 -4.19 8.84
CA PRO A 57 -7.11 -4.80 9.17
C PRO A 57 -8.25 -3.79 9.34
N HIS A 58 -7.94 -2.50 9.46
CA HIS A 58 -8.91 -1.44 9.72
C HIS A 58 -9.13 -0.52 8.50
N LEU A 59 -8.36 -0.70 7.43
CA LEU A 59 -8.52 0.03 6.18
C LEU A 59 -9.70 -0.53 5.39
N SER A 60 -10.58 0.36 4.93
CA SER A 60 -11.56 -0.01 3.92
C SER A 60 -10.85 -0.29 2.59
N PRO A 61 -11.36 -1.19 1.74
CA PRO A 61 -10.69 -1.53 0.49
C PRO A 61 -10.48 -0.33 -0.44
N GLU A 62 -11.46 0.57 -0.53
CA GLU A 62 -11.35 1.80 -1.32
C GLU A 62 -10.23 2.72 -0.81
N MET A 63 -10.07 2.84 0.51
CA MET A 63 -9.00 3.64 1.11
C MET A 63 -7.63 3.02 0.84
N TYR A 64 -7.54 1.70 0.94
CA TYR A 64 -6.33 0.95 0.62
C TYR A 64 -5.93 1.18 -0.84
N GLU A 65 -6.87 1.01 -1.78
CA GLU A 65 -6.64 1.20 -3.21
C GLU A 65 -6.18 2.63 -3.53
N GLN A 66 -6.81 3.64 -2.93
CA GLN A 66 -6.41 5.03 -3.12
C GLN A 66 -4.98 5.30 -2.61
N ALA A 67 -4.65 4.82 -1.41
CA ALA A 67 -3.33 4.98 -0.83
C ALA A 67 -2.25 4.26 -1.66
N ALA A 68 -2.52 3.00 -2.05
CA ALA A 68 -1.64 2.21 -2.90
C ALA A 68 -1.41 2.89 -4.25
N GLN A 69 -2.47 3.43 -4.88
CA GLN A 69 -2.35 4.16 -6.15
C GLN A 69 -1.45 5.38 -6.01
N GLU A 70 -1.59 6.15 -4.93
CA GLU A 70 -0.74 7.32 -4.69
C GLU A 70 0.73 6.90 -4.52
N SER A 71 1.00 5.87 -3.71
CA SER A 71 2.35 5.33 -3.51
C SER A 71 2.97 4.82 -4.80
N TYR A 72 2.25 4.05 -5.61
CA TYR A 72 2.75 3.54 -6.88
C TYR A 72 2.93 4.64 -7.93
N SER A 73 2.12 5.69 -7.87
CA SER A 73 2.29 6.86 -8.77
C SER A 73 3.60 7.61 -8.52
N ARG A 74 4.18 7.50 -7.31
CA ARG A 74 5.48 8.07 -6.97
C ARG A 74 6.67 7.20 -7.42
N MET A 75 6.45 5.92 -7.70
CA MET A 75 7.48 4.98 -8.18
C MET A 75 7.69 5.10 -9.68
N ALA A 76 8.92 4.83 -10.15
CA ALA A 76 9.18 4.73 -11.58
C ALA A 76 8.39 3.57 -12.21
N PRO A 77 7.99 3.64 -13.49
CA PRO A 77 7.28 2.55 -14.18
C PRO A 77 8.00 1.20 -14.08
N GLN A 78 9.34 1.23 -14.14
CA GLN A 78 10.19 0.04 -14.02
C GLN A 78 10.15 -0.57 -12.62
N GLU A 79 10.14 0.26 -11.56
CA GLU A 79 10.02 -0.20 -10.17
C GLU A 79 8.66 -0.84 -9.92
N ARG A 80 7.59 -0.24 -10.45
CA ARG A 80 6.23 -0.81 -10.39
C ARG A 80 6.16 -2.17 -11.05
N GLN A 81 6.76 -2.31 -12.24
CA GLN A 81 6.81 -3.59 -12.94
C GLN A 81 7.60 -4.65 -12.15
N GLN A 82 8.73 -4.29 -11.56
CA GLN A 82 9.51 -5.21 -10.72
C GLN A 82 8.72 -5.65 -9.50
N PHE A 83 8.08 -4.70 -8.81
CA PHE A 83 7.21 -4.99 -7.68
C PHE A 83 6.03 -5.90 -8.07
N GLY A 84 5.33 -5.58 -9.17
CA GLY A 84 4.21 -6.37 -9.68
C GLY A 84 4.61 -7.81 -10.00
N ARG A 85 5.79 -8.03 -10.61
CA ARG A 85 6.32 -9.37 -10.86
C ARG A 85 6.64 -10.13 -9.58
N HIS A 86 7.26 -9.46 -8.61
CA HIS A 86 7.58 -10.08 -7.31
C HIS A 86 6.30 -10.46 -6.56
N LEU A 87 5.31 -9.57 -6.56
CA LEU A 87 4.00 -9.80 -5.95
C LEU A 87 3.27 -10.97 -6.60
N GLN A 88 3.26 -11.06 -7.93
CA GLN A 88 2.68 -12.18 -8.67
C GLN A 88 3.32 -13.52 -8.26
N GLN A 89 4.65 -13.57 -8.20
CA GLN A 89 5.38 -14.77 -7.78
C GLN A 89 5.01 -15.18 -6.35
N TYR A 90 4.92 -14.23 -5.44
CA TYR A 90 4.58 -14.49 -4.04
C TYR A 90 3.13 -14.94 -3.87
N ALA A 91 2.20 -14.27 -4.54
CA ALA A 91 0.79 -14.64 -4.50
C ALA A 91 0.54 -16.03 -5.07
N GLN A 92 1.23 -16.41 -6.17
CA GLN A 92 1.18 -17.78 -6.69
C GLN A 92 1.68 -18.81 -5.67
N GLN A 93 2.76 -18.53 -4.94
CA GLN A 93 3.26 -19.41 -3.88
C GLN A 93 2.26 -19.56 -2.72
N GLN A 94 1.51 -18.50 -2.40
CA GLN A 94 0.45 -18.51 -1.38
C GLN A 94 -0.86 -19.14 -1.89
N GLY A 95 -0.90 -19.63 -3.13
CA GLY A 95 -2.11 -20.17 -3.75
C GLY A 95 -3.18 -19.12 -4.03
N VAL A 96 -2.84 -17.83 -3.97
CA VAL A 96 -3.72 -16.72 -4.34
C VAL A 96 -3.71 -16.62 -5.86
N ASN A 97 -4.90 -16.75 -6.44
CA ASN A 97 -5.04 -16.75 -7.89
C ASN A 97 -4.86 -15.32 -8.40
N PHE A 98 -3.66 -15.02 -8.87
CA PHE A 98 -3.38 -13.78 -9.57
C PHE A 98 -4.12 -13.79 -10.90
N PRO A 99 -4.92 -12.77 -11.24
CA PRO A 99 -5.54 -12.67 -12.56
C PRO A 99 -4.44 -12.55 -13.62
N ASP A 100 -4.01 -13.67 -14.19
CA ASP A 100 -3.16 -13.69 -15.38
C ASP A 100 -4.06 -13.43 -16.59
N ILE A 101 -4.29 -12.15 -16.87
CA ILE A 101 -5.26 -11.72 -17.89
C ILE A 101 -4.66 -11.81 -19.30
N ASN A 102 -3.34 -12.03 -19.45
CA ASN A 102 -2.66 -11.73 -20.71
C ASN A 102 -1.85 -12.88 -21.30
N ARG A 103 -1.32 -13.80 -20.47
CA ARG A 103 -0.43 -14.89 -20.93
C ARG A 103 0.72 -14.44 -21.86
N ASP A 104 1.19 -13.19 -21.76
CA ASP A 104 2.27 -12.64 -22.61
C ASP A 104 3.64 -12.58 -21.91
N GLY A 105 3.67 -12.76 -20.58
CA GLY A 105 4.90 -12.75 -19.77
C GLY A 105 5.47 -11.36 -19.48
N ILE A 106 4.87 -10.28 -20.00
CA ILE A 106 5.27 -8.88 -19.75
C ILE A 106 4.00 -8.06 -19.68
N ASP A 107 3.35 -8.06 -18.50
CA ASP A 107 2.16 -7.24 -18.32
C ASP A 107 2.58 -5.77 -18.11
N ASP A 108 2.64 -5.01 -19.20
CA ASP A 108 2.91 -3.56 -19.18
C ASP A 108 1.91 -2.80 -18.30
N ARG A 109 0.75 -3.41 -17.97
CA ARG A 109 -0.20 -2.87 -16.99
C ARG A 109 0.33 -2.89 -15.57
N LEU A 110 1.31 -3.73 -15.23
CA LEU A 110 2.00 -3.67 -13.94
C LEU A 110 2.78 -2.35 -13.78
N GLN A 111 3.07 -1.67 -14.90
CA GLN A 111 3.63 -0.32 -14.86
C GLN A 111 2.54 0.72 -14.53
N ASP A 112 1.25 0.42 -14.70
CA ASP A 112 0.15 1.33 -14.38
C ASP A 112 -0.11 1.35 -12.86
N PRO A 113 -0.08 2.53 -12.23
CA PRO A 113 -0.19 2.62 -10.77
C PRO A 113 -1.61 2.31 -10.28
N ARG A 114 -2.64 2.53 -11.11
CA ARG A 114 -4.04 2.23 -10.77
C ARG A 114 -4.30 0.74 -10.86
N TYR A 115 -3.77 0.09 -11.89
CA TYR A 115 -3.86 -1.37 -12.02
C TYR A 115 -3.17 -2.07 -10.86
N LEU A 116 -1.95 -1.65 -10.52
CA LEU A 116 -1.19 -2.22 -9.41
C LEU A 116 -1.92 -2.03 -8.06
N ALA A 117 -2.55 -0.86 -7.86
CA ALA A 117 -3.35 -0.56 -6.67
C ALA A 117 -4.63 -1.39 -6.56
N GLN A 118 -5.36 -1.54 -7.67
CA GLN A 118 -6.56 -2.38 -7.70
C GLN A 118 -6.20 -3.84 -7.42
N MET A 119 -5.07 -4.29 -7.96
CA MET A 119 -4.57 -5.63 -7.75
C MET A 119 -4.17 -5.88 -6.29
N THR A 120 -3.36 -5.00 -5.69
CA THR A 120 -3.00 -5.14 -4.27
C THR A 120 -4.19 -4.97 -3.35
N GLY A 121 -5.16 -4.12 -3.71
CA GLY A 121 -6.43 -3.99 -3.00
C GLY A 121 -7.25 -5.28 -3.00
N GLN A 122 -7.37 -5.97 -4.14
CA GLN A 122 -8.05 -7.26 -4.21
C GLN A 122 -7.35 -8.33 -3.37
N ILE A 123 -6.02 -8.38 -3.42
CA ILE A 123 -5.23 -9.33 -2.61
C ILE A 123 -5.39 -9.01 -1.13
N HIS A 124 -5.36 -7.74 -0.75
CA HIS A 124 -5.58 -7.30 0.61
C HIS A 124 -6.97 -7.68 1.13
N GLN A 125 -8.02 -7.59 0.30
CA GLN A 125 -9.37 -8.05 0.66
C GLN A 125 -9.43 -9.57 0.91
N GLN A 126 -8.70 -10.37 0.13
CA GLN A 126 -8.67 -11.83 0.29
C GLN A 126 -7.75 -12.28 1.43
N GLN A 127 -6.59 -11.64 1.55
CA GLN A 127 -5.54 -11.94 2.50
C GLN A 127 -4.86 -10.63 2.95
N PRO A 128 -5.41 -9.95 3.98
CA PRO A 128 -4.88 -8.65 4.43
C PRO A 128 -3.43 -8.73 4.89
N ASN A 129 -2.99 -9.90 5.39
CA ASN A 129 -1.63 -10.15 5.85
C ASN A 129 -0.64 -10.57 4.76
N LEU A 130 -1.08 -10.83 3.52
CA LEU A 130 -0.17 -11.32 2.47
C LEU A 130 0.89 -10.28 2.13
N LEU A 131 0.49 -9.02 1.95
CA LEU A 131 1.41 -7.93 1.62
C LEU A 131 2.32 -7.55 2.79
N GLY A 132 1.87 -7.76 4.04
CA GLY A 132 2.70 -7.55 5.22
C GLY A 132 3.79 -8.62 5.40
N GLN A 133 3.70 -9.76 4.70
CA GLN A 133 4.75 -10.79 4.69
C GLN A 133 5.78 -10.58 3.57
N LEU A 134 5.51 -9.65 2.64
CA LEU A 134 6.42 -9.28 1.55
C LEU A 134 7.43 -8.21 1.95
N LEU A 135 7.11 -7.43 2.98
CA LEU A 135 7.95 -6.47 3.68
C LEU A 135 8.64 -7.21 4.82
#